data_AF-A0A7G9YX34-F1
#
_entry.id   AF-A0A7G9YX34-F1
#
_cell.length_a   1.000
_cell.length_b   1.000
_cell.length_c   1.000
_cell.angle_alpha   90.00
_cell.angle_beta   90.00
_cell.angle_gamma   90.00
#
_symmetry.space_group_name_H-M   'P 1'
#
loop_
_entity.id
_entity.type
_entity.pdbx_description
1 polymer ?
#
loop_
_entity_poly.entity_id
_entity_poly.type
_entity_poly.pdbx_seq_one_letter_code
_entity_poly.pdbx_strand_id
1 'polypeptide(L)' 'MIGVPVSGKLLGMDALLSMVQMPPGVPVAVVGIDNGENAALLALRILELTMKCG' A
#
# COMPACT_ATOMS: atom_id res chain seq x y z
N MET A 1 5.04 -5.21 -3.16
CA MET A 1 5.18 -4.47 -1.88
C MET A 1 3.88 -3.71 -1.64
N ILE A 2 3.40 -3.64 -0.39
CA ILE A 2 2.26 -2.82 0.00
C ILE A 2 2.77 -1.76 0.99
N GLY A 3 2.53 -0.48 0.69
CA GLY A 3 2.93 0.65 1.51
C GLY A 3 1.75 1.21 2.32
N VAL A 4 1.99 1.49 3.59
CA VAL A 4 1.06 2.18 4.49
C VAL A 4 1.70 3.51 4.89
N PRO A 5 1.25 4.65 4.35
CA PRO A 5 1.74 5.95 4.78
C PRO A 5 1.30 6.20 6.22
N VAL A 6 2.23 6.61 7.07
CA VAL A 6 1.96 6.90 8.49
C VAL A 6 1.76 8.40 8.66
N SER A 7 0.77 8.80 9.44
CA SER A 7 0.52 10.21 9.73
C SER A 7 1.75 10.88 10.37
N GLY A 8 2.13 12.02 9.80
CA GLY A 8 3.25 12.85 10.25
C GLY A 8 2.88 14.33 10.35
N LYS A 9 3.86 15.22 10.17
CA LYS A 9 3.66 16.68 10.29
C LYS A 9 2.61 17.24 9.31
N LEU A 10 2.49 16.66 8.12
CA LEU A 10 1.56 17.11 7.09
C LEU A 10 0.34 16.18 6.97
N LEU A 11 -0.16 15.68 8.11
CA LEU A 11 -1.27 14.72 8.18
C LEU A 11 -1.03 13.46 7.34
N GLY A 12 0.24 13.10 7.12
CA GLY A 12 0.66 11.96 6.30
C GLY A 12 0.65 12.21 4.79
N MET A 13 0.36 13.43 4.31
CA MET A 13 0.45 13.77 2.89
C MET A 13 1.88 13.67 2.35
N ASP A 14 2.86 14.03 3.17
CA ASP A 14 4.28 13.83 2.90
C ASP A 14 4.61 12.35 2.69
N ALA A 15 4.21 11.50 3.63
CA ALA A 15 4.41 10.05 3.54
C ALA A 15 3.68 9.44 2.33
N LEU A 16 2.45 9.88 2.06
CA LEU A 16 1.65 9.41 0.93
C LEU A 16 2.33 9.75 -0.41
N LEU A 17 2.74 11.01 -0.61
CA LEU A 17 3.37 11.45 -1.85
C LEU A 17 4.75 10.80 -2.05
N SER A 18 5.51 10.56 -0.98
CA SER A 18 6.78 9.83 -1.06
C SER A 18 6.63 8.36 -1.46
N MET A 19 5.45 7.75 -1.25
CA MET A 19 5.20 6.35 -1.63
C MET A 19 4.45 6.19 -2.94
N VAL A 20 3.49 7.06 -3.27
CA VAL A 20 2.61 6.89 -4.45
C VAL A 20 3.28 7.34 -5.75
N GLN A 21 4.22 8.29 -5.67
CA GLN A 21 4.88 8.90 -6.84
C GLN A 21 6.07 8.08 -7.35
N MET A 22 5.98 6.75 -7.33
CA MET A 22 7.06 5.88 -7.77
C MET A 22 7.32 6.01 -9.27
N PRO A 23 8.60 5.99 -9.71
CA PRO A 23 8.93 6.07 -11.12
C PRO A 23 8.46 4.81 -11.88
N PRO A 24 8.33 4.91 -13.21
CA PRO A 24 8.01 3.76 -14.05
C PRO A 24 8.96 2.58 -13.82
N GLY A 25 8.41 1.37 -13.77
CA GLY A 25 9.18 0.13 -13.59
C GLY A 25 9.29 -0.37 -12.14
N VAL A 26 8.91 0.44 -11.14
CA VAL A 26 8.95 0.06 -9.72
C VAL A 26 7.61 0.33 -9.03
N PRO A 27 6.57 -0.48 -9.29
CA PRO A 27 5.24 -0.22 -8.73
C PRO A 27 5.16 -0.52 -7.24
N VAL A 28 4.39 0.31 -6.52
CA VAL A 28 4.05 0.10 -5.11
C VAL A 28 2.54 0.23 -4.95
N ALA A 29 1.90 -0.72 -4.27
CA ALA A 29 0.50 -0.61 -3.90
C ALA A 29 0.40 0.18 -2.59
N VAL A 30 -0.18 1.38 -2.64
CA VAL A 30 -0.30 2.29 -1.48
C VAL A 30 -1.75 2.32 -1.02
N VAL A 31 -1.97 2.11 0.28
CA VAL A 31 -3.30 2.22 0.90
C VAL A 31 -3.49 3.58 1.59
N GLY A 32 -4.64 3.80 2.25
CA GLY A 32 -4.89 5.01 3.00
C GLY A 32 -3.88 5.26 4.13
N ILE A 33 -3.77 6.51 4.55
CA ILE A 33 -2.92 6.93 5.68
C ILE A 33 -3.37 6.20 6.95
N ASP A 34 -2.39 5.67 7.70
CA ASP A 34 -2.53 4.81 8.89
C ASP A 34 -3.40 3.55 8.68
N ASN A 35 -3.71 3.19 7.44
CA ASN A 35 -4.67 2.14 7.14
C ASN A 35 -4.01 0.75 7.00
N GLY A 36 -3.45 0.26 8.10
CA GLY A 36 -2.81 -1.05 8.16
C GLY A 36 -3.78 -2.22 7.89
N GLU A 37 -5.05 -2.07 8.28
CA GLU A 37 -6.08 -3.07 8.05
C GLU A 37 -6.34 -3.28 6.55
N ASN A 38 -6.47 -2.21 5.77
CA ASN A 38 -6.62 -2.33 4.32
C ASN A 38 -5.37 -2.90 3.64
N ALA A 39 -4.17 -2.66 4.19
CA ALA A 39 -2.97 -3.32 3.68
C ALA A 39 -3.01 -4.85 3.90
N ALA A 40 -3.47 -5.30 5.07
CA ALA A 40 -3.64 -6.73 5.35
C ALA A 40 -4.71 -7.36 4.45
N LEU A 41 -5.86 -6.69 4.28
CA LEU A 41 -6.93 -7.15 3.38
C LEU A 41 -6.47 -7.21 1.92
N LEU A 42 -5.69 -6.22 1.46
CA LEU A 42 -5.10 -6.23 0.12
C LEU A 42 -4.12 -7.39 -0.05
N ALA A 43 -3.27 -7.65 0.95
CA ALA A 43 -2.35 -8.79 0.96
C ALA A 43 -3.10 -10.13 0.86
N LEU A 44 -4.16 -10.31 1.66
CA LEU A 44 -5.02 -11.49 1.60
C LEU A 44 -5.64 -11.65 0.21
N ARG A 45 -6.11 -10.57 -0.41
CA ARG A 45 -6.72 -10.64 -1.74
C ARG A 45 -5.73 -11.01 -2.84
N ILE A 46 -4.48 -10.56 -2.73
CA ILE A 46 -3.39 -11.00 -3.62
C ILE A 46 -3.10 -12.49 -3.41
N LEU A 47 -3.06 -12.95 -2.15
CA LEU A 47 -2.83 -14.36 -1.82
C LEU A 47 -3.97 -15.27 -2.30
N GLU A 48 -5.22 -14.83 -2.18
CA GLU A 48 -6.37 -15.59 -2.69
C GLU A 48 -6.30 -15.78 -4.21
N LEU A 49 -5.83 -14.77 -4.95
CA LEU A 49 -5.66 -14.87 -6.40
C LEU A 49 -4.57 -15.86 -6.79
N THR A 50 -3.50 -15.99 -5.99
CA THR A 50 -2.45 -16.98 -6.24
C THR A 50 -2.85 -18.40 -5.81
N MET A 51 -3.68 -18.54 -4.78
CA MET A 51 -4.11 -19.84 -4.25
C MET A 51 -5.31 -20.47 -4.98
N LYS A 52 -6.16 -19.69 -5.66
CA LYS A 52 -7.34 -20.22 -6.38
C LYS A 52 -7.04 -21.02 -7.66
N CYS A 53 -5.76 -21.26 -7.99
CA CYS A 53 -5.34 -22.05 -9.14
C CYS A 53 -4.68 -23.39 -8.73
N GLY A 54 -5.05 -23.93 -7.56
CA GLY A 54 -4.70 -25.28 -7.10
C GLY A 54 -5.82 -26.28 -7.31
#